data_AF-A0A1D3L4W2-F1
#
_entry.id   AF-A0A1D3L4W2-F1
#
_cell.length_a   1.000
_cell.length_b   1.000
_cell.length_c   1.000
_cell.angle_alpha   90.00
_cell.angle_beta   90.00
_cell.angle_gamma   90.00
#
_symmetry.space_group_name_H-M   'P 1'
#
loop_
_entity.id
_entity.type
_entity.pdbx_description
1 polymer ?
#
loop_
_entity_poly.entity_id
_entity_poly.type
_entity_poly.pdbx_seq_one_letter_code
_entity_poly.pdbx_strand_id
1 'polypeptide(L)'
;MSEGLRNIIAGFSLLVFAMALFESIFHFSSMIYPGISYIYNWVGPQIAPNMVTNVVFDWRGYDTLGEALILVTAVVVTLLIFGRGKVDLGGDD
;
A
#
# COMPACT_ATOMS: atom_id res chain seq x y z
N MET A 1 25.22 -16.34 -21.65
CA MET A 1 23.98 -16.31 -22.47
C MET A 1 24.04 -15.10 -23.37
N SER A 2 23.67 -15.20 -24.65
CA SER A 2 23.61 -14.03 -25.54
C SER A 2 22.51 -13.08 -25.06
N GLU A 3 22.72 -11.76 -25.19
CA GLU A 3 21.73 -10.76 -24.75
C GLU A 3 20.36 -10.95 -25.42
N GLY A 4 20.34 -11.42 -26.67
CA GLY A 4 19.11 -11.76 -27.39
C GLY A 4 18.31 -12.88 -26.70
N LEU A 5 18.97 -13.94 -26.21
CA LEU A 5 18.30 -15.03 -25.50
C LEU A 5 17.72 -14.55 -24.16
N ARG A 6 18.44 -13.68 -23.44
CA ARG A 6 17.96 -13.07 -22.19
C ARG A 6 16.71 -12.21 -22.41
N ASN A 7 16.69 -11.40 -23.46
CA ASN A 7 15.54 -10.54 -23.77
C ASN A 7 14.31 -11.33 -24.21
N ILE A 8 14.50 -12.41 -24.97
CA ILE A 8 13.41 -13.32 -25.37
C ILE A 8 12.80 -14.00 -24.14
N ILE A 9 13.64 -14.52 -23.23
CA ILE A 9 13.18 -15.14 -21.99
C ILE A 9 12.43 -14.13 -21.11
N ALA A 10 12.97 -12.92 -20.94
CA ALA A 10 12.33 -11.86 -20.17
C ALA A 10 10.97 -11.46 -20.79
N GLY A 11 10.91 -11.26 -22.11
CA GLY A 11 9.67 -10.94 -22.81
C GLY A 11 8.62 -12.04 -22.67
N PHE A 12 9.02 -13.31 -22.81
CA PHE A 12 8.12 -14.44 -22.62
C PHE A 12 7.60 -14.52 -21.16
N SER A 13 8.47 -14.33 -20.17
CA SER A 13 8.05 -14.32 -18.76
C SER A 13 7.07 -13.18 -18.44
N LEU A 14 7.29 -12.00 -19.00
CA LEU A 14 6.39 -10.86 -18.85
C LEU A 14 5.02 -11.16 -19.46
N LEU A 15 5.00 -11.79 -20.62
CA LEU A 15 3.78 -12.13 -21.34
C LEU A 15 2.94 -13.15 -20.56
N VAL A 16 3.58 -14.20 -20.04
CA VAL A 16 2.92 -15.19 -19.17
C VAL A 16 2.38 -14.54 -17.89
N PHE A 17 3.17 -13.68 -17.24
CA PHE A 17 2.73 -12.95 -16.05
C PHE A 17 1.54 -12.04 -16.34
N ALA A 18 1.59 -11.27 -17.44
CA ALA A 18 0.50 -10.40 -17.86
C ALA A 18 -0.78 -11.21 -18.11
N MET A 19 -0.67 -12.34 -18.81
CA MET A 19 -1.81 -13.21 -19.11
C MET A 19 -2.47 -13.73 -17.82
N ALA A 20 -1.67 -14.19 -16.85
CA ALA A 20 -2.17 -14.63 -15.54
C ALA A 20 -2.84 -13.49 -14.75
N LEU A 21 -2.27 -12.28 -14.83
CA LEU A 21 -2.83 -11.09 -14.18
C LEU A 21 -4.20 -10.75 -14.80
N PHE A 22 -4.30 -10.72 -16.13
CA PHE A 22 -5.57 -10.46 -16.82
C PHE A 22 -6.63 -11.51 -16.49
N GLU A 23 -6.28 -12.79 -16.48
CA GLU A 23 -7.20 -13.87 -16.10
C GLU A 23 -7.74 -13.67 -14.67
N SER A 24 -6.87 -13.30 -13.72
CA SER A 24 -7.24 -13.02 -12.34
C SER A 24 -8.19 -11.82 -12.24
N ILE A 25 -7.97 -10.76 -13.02
CA ILE A 25 -8.88 -9.59 -13.05
C ILE A 25 -10.26 -9.99 -13.60
N PHE A 26 -10.32 -10.74 -14.70
CA PHE A 26 -11.60 -11.11 -15.32
C PHE A 26 -12.45 -12.01 -14.41
N HIS A 27 -11.83 -12.89 -13.64
CA HIS A 27 -12.52 -13.78 -12.69
C HIS A 27 -12.61 -13.20 -11.27
N PHE A 28 -12.26 -11.93 -11.06
CA PHE A 28 -12.19 -11.34 -9.73
C PHE A 28 -13.57 -11.28 -9.03
N SER A 29 -14.63 -10.99 -9.79
CA SER A 29 -15.97 -10.72 -9.25
C SER A 29 -16.59 -11.91 -8.50
N SER A 30 -16.33 -13.15 -8.94
CA SER A 30 -16.84 -14.36 -8.30
C SER A 30 -16.04 -14.77 -7.06
N MET A 31 -14.88 -14.15 -6.82
CA MET A 31 -13.99 -14.44 -5.70
C MET A 31 -14.17 -13.46 -4.52
N ILE A 32 -15.01 -12.43 -4.67
CA ILE A 32 -15.20 -11.41 -3.62
C ILE A 32 -16.06 -12.00 -2.50
N TYR A 33 -15.42 -12.33 -1.38
CA TYR A 33 -16.10 -12.55 -0.11
C TYR A 33 -15.98 -11.28 0.76
N PRO A 34 -17.09 -10.59 1.08
CA PRO A 34 -17.00 -9.37 1.87
C PRO A 34 -16.53 -9.69 3.29
N GLY A 35 -15.33 -9.21 3.65
CA GLY A 35 -14.74 -9.35 4.99
C GLY A 35 -15.29 -8.37 6.04
N ILE A 36 -16.44 -7.75 5.77
CA ILE A 36 -17.10 -6.75 6.63
C ILE A 36 -18.54 -7.21 6.84
N SER A 37 -19.03 -7.09 8.08
CA SER A 37 -20.41 -7.44 8.42
C SER A 37 -21.42 -6.62 7.60
N TYR A 38 -22.44 -7.29 7.04
CA TYR A 38 -23.55 -6.64 6.35
C TYR A 38 -24.30 -5.64 7.24
N ILE A 39 -24.38 -5.92 8.54
CA ILE A 39 -25.02 -5.02 9.51
C ILE A 39 -24.21 -3.73 9.65
N TYR A 40 -22.88 -3.85 9.68
CA TYR A 40 -21.98 -2.69 9.76
C TYR A 40 -22.10 -1.82 8.51
N ASN A 41 -22.15 -2.41 7.31
CA ASN A 41 -22.38 -1.67 6.07
C ASN A 41 -23.79 -1.07 5.97
N TRP A 42 -24.76 -1.54 6.74
CA TRP A 42 -26.11 -0.96 6.74
C TRP A 42 -26.23 0.19 7.75
N VAL A 43 -25.65 0.04 8.93
CA VAL A 43 -25.72 1.02 10.03
C VAL A 43 -24.64 2.10 9.93
N GLY A 44 -23.47 1.78 9.37
CA GLY A 44 -22.32 2.69 9.28
C GLY A 44 -22.66 4.12 8.82
N PRO A 45 -23.42 4.30 7.72
CA PRO A 45 -23.78 5.62 7.20
C PRO A 45 -24.60 6.48 8.18
N GLN A 46 -25.21 5.87 9.19
CA GLN A 46 -25.96 6.56 10.25
C GLN A 46 -25.02 7.17 11.31
N ILE A 47 -23.82 6.61 11.48
CA ILE A 47 -22.79 7.14 12.39
C ILE A 47 -22.05 8.29 11.72
N ALA A 48 -21.61 8.07 10.48
CA ALA A 48 -20.99 9.11 9.65
C ALA A 48 -21.33 8.86 8.18
N PRO A 49 -21.52 9.92 7.36
CA PRO A 49 -22.03 9.78 6.00
C PRO A 49 -21.09 9.05 5.04
N ASN A 50 -19.80 8.94 5.36
CA ASN A 50 -18.81 8.30 4.50
C ASN A 50 -18.46 6.88 5.00
N MET A 51 -18.91 5.87 4.25
CA MET A 51 -18.63 4.46 4.56
C MET A 51 -17.13 4.14 4.56
N VAL A 52 -16.37 4.69 3.61
CA VAL A 52 -14.93 4.40 3.50
C VAL A 52 -14.21 4.90 4.74
N THR A 53 -14.55 6.11 5.21
CA THR A 53 -13.99 6.66 6.44
C THR A 53 -14.34 5.80 7.65
N ASN A 54 -15.58 5.31 7.77
CA ASN A 54 -15.94 4.41 8.85
C ASN A 54 -15.15 3.10 8.80
N VAL A 55 -15.05 2.48 7.64
CA VAL A 55 -14.29 1.23 7.51
C VAL A 55 -12.82 1.45 7.85
N VAL A 56 -12.20 2.53 7.37
CA VAL A 56 -10.76 2.77 7.54
C VAL A 56 -10.43 3.22 8.98
N PHE A 57 -11.26 4.06 9.62
CA PHE A 57 -10.97 4.59 10.96
C PHE A 57 -11.60 3.81 12.12
N ASP A 58 -12.66 3.04 11.89
CA ASP A 58 -13.34 2.26 12.94
C ASP A 58 -13.11 0.75 12.72
N TRP A 59 -13.63 0.15 11.64
CA TRP A 59 -13.48 -1.31 11.42
C TRP A 59 -12.03 -1.77 11.21
N ARG A 60 -11.22 -1.01 10.47
CA ARG A 60 -9.81 -1.27 10.14
C ARG A 60 -8.87 -0.21 10.70
N GLY A 61 -9.22 0.39 11.84
CA GLY A 61 -8.44 1.48 12.43
C GLY A 61 -6.96 1.15 12.70
N TYR A 62 -6.63 -0.13 12.95
CA TYR A 62 -5.24 -0.57 13.12
C TYR A 62 -4.39 -0.46 11.85
N ASP A 63 -4.98 -0.67 10.66
CA ASP A 63 -4.26 -0.52 9.41
C ASP A 63 -3.86 0.95 9.19
N THR A 64 -4.79 1.89 9.45
CA THR A 64 -4.54 3.34 9.36
C THR A 64 -3.59 3.85 10.44
N LEU A 65 -3.64 3.28 11.65
CA LEU A 65 -2.64 3.55 12.69
C LEU A 65 -1.25 3.13 12.21
N GLY A 66 -1.15 1.97 11.56
CA GLY A 66 0.08 1.48 10.94
C GLY A 66 0.58 2.42 9.83
N GLU A 67 -0.31 2.85 8.93
CA GLU A 67 0.02 3.83 7.88
C GLU A 67 0.58 5.14 8.46
N ALA A 68 -0.06 5.68 9.49
CA ALA A 68 0.41 6.90 10.16
C ALA A 68 1.79 6.69 10.81
N LEU A 69 2.01 5.53 11.45
CA LEU A 69 3.29 5.19 12.06
C LEU A 69 4.41 5.05 11.01
N ILE A 70 4.11 4.45 9.85
CA ILE A 70 5.06 4.35 8.72
C ILE A 70 5.43 5.75 8.22
N LEU A 71 4.48 6.68 8.10
CA LEU A 71 4.78 8.06 7.70
C LEU A 71 5.65 8.79 8.72
N VAL A 72 5.33 8.68 10.02
CA VAL A 72 6.12 9.31 11.08
C VAL A 72 7.54 8.76 11.11
N THR A 73 7.68 7.44 11.04
CA THR A 73 9.00 6.79 11.01
C THR A 73 9.80 7.16 9.77
N ALA A 74 9.18 7.25 8.59
CA ALA A 74 9.85 7.70 7.37
C ALA A 74 10.41 9.13 7.50
N VAL A 75 9.65 10.05 8.08
CA VAL A 75 10.10 11.43 8.34
C VAL A 75 11.26 11.45 9.33
N VAL A 76 11.15 10.73 10.46
CA VAL A 76 12.20 10.66 11.48
C VAL A 76 13.49 10.08 10.89
N VAL A 77 13.42 8.97 10.14
CA VAL A 77 14.59 8.35 9.49
C VAL A 77 15.23 9.30 8.49
N THR A 78 14.44 10.00 7.69
CA THR A 78 14.95 10.98 6.72
C THR A 78 15.69 12.12 7.43
N LEU A 79 15.15 12.63 8.54
CA LEU A 79 15.81 13.65 9.37
C LEU A 79 17.08 13.13 10.03
N LEU A 80 17.13 11.87 10.48
CA LEU A 80 18.34 11.30 11.06
C LEU A 80 19.46 11.14 10.02
N ILE A 81 19.13 10.73 8.80
CA ILE A 81 20.10 10.52 7.71
C ILE A 81 20.63 11.86 7.18
N PHE A 82 19.73 12.81 6.90
CA PHE A 82 20.10 14.06 6.20
C PHE A 82 20.17 15.29 7.11
N GLY A 83 19.58 15.26 8.30
CA GLY A 83 19.44 16.42 9.18
C GLY A 83 20.75 16.87 9.84
N ARG A 84 21.75 15.98 9.98
CA ARG A 84 23.07 16.37 10.53
C ARG A 84 23.98 17.07 9.50
N GLY A 85 23.69 16.99 8.20
CA GLY A 85 24.58 17.49 7.14
C GLY A 85 24.40 18.97 6.76
N LYS A 86 23.37 19.66 7.28
CA LYS A 86 23.09 21.08 6.95
C LYS A 86 23.05 22.01 8.16
N VAL A 87 23.04 21.48 9.37
CA VAL A 87 23.15 22.28 10.58
C VAL A 87 24.61 22.19 11.01
N ASP A 88 25.39 23.20 10.63
CA ASP A 88 26.63 23.49 11.35
C ASP A 88 26.20 23.83 12.78
N LEU A 89 26.34 22.87 13.68
CA LEU A 89 25.91 23.01 15.07
C LEU A 89 26.85 23.94 15.87
N GLY A 90 27.77 24.66 15.20
CA GLY A 90 28.59 25.70 15.82
C GLY A 90 29.37 25.17 17.00
N GLY A 91 29.87 23.94 16.88
CA GLY A 91 30.92 23.44 17.76
C GLY A 91 32.22 24.04 17.28
N ASP A 92 32.54 25.25 17.77
CA ASP A 92 33.91 25.74 17.76
C ASP A 92 34.71 24.80 18.69
N ASP A 93 35.40 23.82 18.10
CA ASP A 93 36.68 23.20 18.51
C ASP A 93 37.08 22.03 17.57
#